data_AF-A0A942TDC6-F1
#
_entry.id   AF-A0A942TDC6-F1
#
_cell.length_a   1.000
_cell.length_b   1.000
_cell.length_c   1.000
_cell.angle_alpha   90.00
_cell.angle_beta   90.00
_cell.angle_gamma   90.00
#
_symmetry.space_group_name_H-M   'P 1'
#
loop_
_entity.id
_entity.type
_entity.pdbx_description
1 polymer ?
#
loop_
_entity_poly.entity_id
_entity_poly.type
_entity_poly.pdbx_seq_one_letter_code
_entity_poly.pdbx_strand_id
1 'polypeptide(L)'
;MFSLAILFQIFVFLYFEITTLVNLFPWNDLAKYTKRQKWIEGISNGIILLVCIGLFATKTSWGMGISLLFWVFFFIMQLLTWWMPYLTGKHLKQFPKNLYDSHFSRTVKLLPPIKNHIIPDAQHNVLQLLSLITIIFSIAAFIG
;
A
#
# COMPACT_ATOMS: atom_id res chain seq x y z
N MET A 1 5.07 -13.81 18.10
CA MET A 1 4.71 -13.33 16.75
C MET A 1 3.79 -12.10 16.79
N PHE A 2 2.85 -12.03 17.74
CA PHE A 2 1.94 -10.89 17.87
C PHE A 2 2.58 -9.49 17.86
N SER A 3 3.61 -9.24 18.68
CA SER A 3 4.25 -7.91 18.72
C SER A 3 4.90 -7.52 17.40
N LEU A 4 5.45 -8.49 16.66
CA LEU A 4 6.00 -8.25 15.32
C LEU A 4 4.89 -7.95 14.31
N ALA A 5 3.75 -8.65 14.39
CA ALA A 5 2.59 -8.35 13.55
C ALA A 5 2.11 -6.91 13.77
N ILE A 6 1.93 -6.48 15.02
CA ILE A 6 1.56 -5.08 15.33
C ILE A 6 2.61 -4.10 14.84
N LEU A 7 3.90 -4.37 15.08
CA LEU A 7 5.00 -3.51 14.63
C LEU A 7 4.96 -3.29 13.11
N PHE A 8 4.81 -4.36 12.33
CA PHE A 8 4.79 -4.25 10.87
C PHE A 8 3.51 -3.61 10.34
N GLN A 9 2.35 -3.81 10.99
CA GLN A 9 1.14 -3.05 10.66
C GLN A 9 1.33 -1.55 10.89
N ILE A 10 1.98 -1.16 11.99
CA ILE A 10 2.33 0.23 12.27
C ILE A 10 3.33 0.76 11.23
N PHE A 11 4.33 -0.03 10.82
CA PHE A 11 5.25 0.38 9.76
C PHE A 11 4.55 0.60 8.42
N VAL A 12 3.61 -0.26 8.04
CA VAL A 12 2.80 -0.03 6.83
C VAL A 12 2.01 1.28 6.95
N PHE A 13 1.36 1.53 8.09
CA PHE A 13 0.62 2.77 8.34
C PHE A 13 1.52 4.00 8.24
N LEU A 14 2.63 4.04 8.98
CA LEU A 14 3.55 5.17 8.99
C LEU A 14 4.14 5.42 7.59
N TYR A 15 4.57 4.35 6.93
CA TYR A 15 5.11 4.45 5.58
C TYR A 15 4.07 5.02 4.61
N PHE A 16 2.84 4.51 4.63
CA PHE A 16 1.74 5.00 3.81
C PHE A 16 1.47 6.50 4.06
N GLU A 17 1.29 6.91 5.31
CA GLU A 17 1.02 8.30 5.69
C GLU A 17 2.14 9.24 5.25
N ILE A 18 3.39 8.87 5.53
CA ILE A 18 4.56 9.68 5.13
C ILE A 18 4.59 9.84 3.61
N THR A 19 4.41 8.76 2.86
CA THR A 19 4.44 8.82 1.39
C THR A 19 3.22 9.51 0.78
N THR A 20 2.14 9.71 1.53
CA THR A 20 0.94 10.44 1.08
C THR A 20 1.02 11.93 1.40
N LEU A 21 1.55 12.28 2.57
CA LEU A 21 1.51 13.64 3.11
C LEU A 21 2.80 14.42 2.88
N VAL A 22 3.96 13.75 2.87
CA VAL A 22 5.27 14.39 2.79
C VAL A 22 5.80 14.30 1.37
N ASN A 23 6.28 15.44 0.84
CA ASN A 23 6.92 15.46 -0.48
C ASN A 23 8.33 14.89 -0.36
N LEU A 24 8.51 13.68 -0.89
CA LEU A 24 9.75 12.91 -0.89
C LEU A 24 10.30 12.72 -2.32
N PHE A 25 9.98 13.63 -3.24
CA PHE A 25 10.43 13.54 -4.63
C PHE A 25 11.95 13.26 -4.71
N PRO A 26 12.39 12.27 -5.51
CA PRO A 26 11.64 11.50 -6.51
C PRO A 26 11.02 10.19 -6.01
N TRP A 27 10.96 9.93 -4.70
CA TRP A 27 10.36 8.72 -4.15
C TRP A 27 8.85 8.64 -4.41
N ASN A 28 8.15 9.76 -4.20
CA ASN A 28 6.76 10.00 -4.60
C ASN A 28 6.68 11.27 -5.45
N ASP A 29 5.55 11.53 -6.13
CA ASP A 29 5.32 12.79 -6.84
C ASP A 29 4.01 13.42 -6.40
N LEU A 30 4.12 14.28 -5.40
CA LEU A 30 3.01 15.01 -4.83
C LEU A 30 2.79 16.40 -5.45
N ALA A 31 3.50 16.73 -6.54
CA ALA A 31 3.46 18.07 -7.13
C ALA A 31 2.08 18.40 -7.72
N LYS A 32 1.36 17.40 -8.21
CA LYS A 32 0.04 17.54 -8.82
C LYS A 32 -1.13 17.36 -7.85
N TYR A 33 -0.84 17.03 -6.59
CA TYR A 33 -1.87 16.85 -5.57
C TYR A 33 -2.14 18.16 -4.84
N THR A 34 -3.41 18.57 -4.79
CA THR A 34 -3.83 19.66 -3.91
C THR A 34 -3.69 19.25 -2.44
N LYS A 35 -3.51 20.23 -1.54
CA LYS A 35 -3.48 19.96 -0.08
C LYS A 35 -4.72 19.18 0.37
N ARG A 36 -5.91 19.53 -0.15
CA ARG A 36 -7.16 18.85 0.15
C ARG A 36 -7.14 17.37 -0.25
N GLN A 37 -6.65 17.04 -1.45
CA GLN A 37 -6.55 15.65 -1.90
C GLN A 37 -5.63 14.83 -1.00
N LYS A 38 -4.44 15.35 -0.66
CA LYS A 38 -3.49 14.68 0.26
C LYS A 38 -4.13 14.37 1.61
N TRP A 39 -4.84 15.35 2.18
CA TRP A 39 -5.50 15.16 3.46
C TRP A 39 -6.66 14.17 3.40
N ILE A 40 -7.48 14.21 2.34
CA ILE A 40 -8.57 13.23 2.17
C ILE A 40 -7.99 11.82 2.02
N GLU A 41 -6.96 11.65 1.19
CA GLU A 41 -6.32 10.35 0.96
C GLU A 41 -5.62 9.83 2.22
N GLY A 42 -4.84 10.67 2.91
CA GLY A 42 -4.19 10.33 4.17
C GLY A 42 -5.22 9.97 5.25
N ILE A 43 -6.18 10.85 5.55
CA ILE A 43 -7.16 10.60 6.62
C ILE A 43 -8.03 9.38 6.34
N SER A 44 -8.57 9.24 5.11
CA SER A 44 -9.48 8.14 4.80
C SER A 44 -8.80 6.78 4.90
N ASN A 45 -7.62 6.62 4.28
CA ASN A 45 -6.87 5.38 4.36
C ASN A 45 -6.25 5.18 5.73
N GLY A 46 -5.72 6.24 6.35
CA GLY A 46 -5.12 6.21 7.68
C GLY A 46 -6.08 5.71 8.76
N ILE A 47 -7.32 6.20 8.77
CA ILE A 47 -8.36 5.71 9.70
C ILE A 47 -8.63 4.22 9.47
N ILE A 48 -8.74 3.77 8.22
CA ILE A 48 -8.98 2.35 7.90
C ILE A 48 -7.82 1.49 8.43
N LEU A 49 -6.57 1.90 8.17
CA LEU A 49 -5.38 1.18 8.64
C LEU A 49 -5.30 1.13 10.17
N LEU A 50 -5.60 2.25 10.86
CA LEU A 50 -5.65 2.30 12.32
C LEU A 50 -6.75 1.43 12.91
N VAL A 51 -7.92 1.36 12.28
CA VAL A 51 -9.00 0.45 12.69
C VAL A 51 -8.55 -1.00 12.55
N CYS A 52 -7.88 -1.37 11.46
CA CYS A 52 -7.34 -2.73 11.28
C CYS A 52 -6.26 -3.07 12.31
N ILE A 53 -5.39 -2.13 12.66
CA ILE A 53 -4.41 -2.28 13.75
C ILE A 53 -5.14 -2.49 15.08
N GLY A 54 -6.13 -1.65 15.39
CA GLY A 54 -6.91 -1.75 16.62
C GLY A 54 -7.66 -3.07 16.74
N LEU A 55 -8.31 -3.52 15.66
CA LEU A 55 -9.00 -4.82 15.59
C LEU A 55 -8.04 -5.98 15.85
N PHE A 56 -6.85 -5.96 15.24
CA PHE A 56 -5.83 -6.97 15.49
C PHE A 56 -5.32 -6.93 16.94
N ALA A 57 -5.17 -5.72 17.49
CA ALA A 57 -4.70 -5.50 18.86
C ALA A 57 -5.64 -6.07 19.94
N THR A 58 -6.92 -6.28 19.63
CA THR A 58 -7.90 -6.87 20.57
C THR A 58 -7.57 -8.31 20.99
N LYS A 59 -6.73 -9.03 20.22
CA LYS A 59 -6.44 -10.46 20.38
C LYS A 59 -7.68 -11.37 20.32
N THR A 60 -8.82 -10.86 19.85
CA THR A 60 -10.00 -11.68 19.61
C THR A 60 -9.90 -12.31 18.22
N SER A 61 -10.32 -13.57 18.09
CA SER A 61 -10.22 -14.30 16.82
C SER A 61 -10.97 -13.61 15.68
N TRP A 62 -12.16 -13.07 15.95
CA TRP A 62 -12.92 -12.33 14.93
C TRP A 62 -12.24 -11.00 14.56
N GLY A 63 -11.73 -10.24 15.52
CA GLY A 63 -11.08 -8.95 15.27
C GLY A 63 -9.77 -9.12 14.48
N MET A 64 -8.96 -10.08 14.88
CA MET A 64 -7.75 -10.45 14.15
C MET A 64 -8.07 -10.99 12.76
N GLY A 65 -9.11 -11.82 12.63
CA GLY A 65 -9.57 -12.36 11.35
C GLY A 65 -10.00 -11.27 10.36
N ILE A 66 -10.81 -10.30 10.81
CA ILE A 66 -11.22 -9.16 9.97
C ILE A 66 -10.01 -8.33 9.53
N SER A 67 -9.09 -8.02 10.46
CA SER A 67 -7.88 -7.28 10.13
C SER A 67 -7.00 -8.03 9.12
N LEU A 68 -6.81 -9.34 9.30
CA LEU A 68 -6.05 -10.17 8.37
C LEU A 68 -6.68 -10.20 6.96
N LEU A 69 -8.01 -10.37 6.88
CA LEU A 69 -8.73 -10.32 5.60
C LEU A 69 -8.52 -8.98 4.90
N PHE A 70 -8.56 -7.88 5.64
CA PHE A 70 -8.27 -6.55 5.10
C PHE A 70 -6.84 -6.47 4.55
N TRP A 71 -5.82 -6.90 5.30
CA TRP A 71 -4.43 -6.85 4.85
C TRP A 71 -4.20 -7.66 3.58
N VAL A 72 -4.80 -8.84 3.48
CA VAL A 72 -4.76 -9.67 2.26
C VAL A 72 -5.41 -8.94 1.08
N PHE A 73 -6.61 -8.38 1.27
CA PHE A 73 -7.28 -7.61 0.24
C PHE A 73 -6.47 -6.38 -0.20
N PHE A 74 -5.92 -5.64 0.76
CA PHE A 74 -5.07 -4.48 0.52
C PHE A 74 -3.83 -4.85 -0.32
N PHE A 75 -3.18 -5.97 -0.02
CA PHE A 75 -2.04 -6.46 -0.79
C PHE A 75 -2.43 -6.88 -2.20
N ILE A 76 -3.53 -7.63 -2.37
CA ILE A 76 -4.05 -8.03 -3.68
C ILE A 76 -4.33 -6.79 -4.55
N MET A 77 -4.97 -5.76 -3.98
CA MET A 77 -5.25 -4.53 -4.71
C MET A 77 -3.98 -3.81 -5.17
N GLN A 78 -2.91 -3.83 -4.37
CA GLN A 78 -1.61 -3.31 -4.79
C GLN A 78 -1.03 -4.09 -5.98
N LEU A 79 -1.09 -5.43 -5.95
CA LEU A 79 -0.62 -6.27 -7.05
C LEU A 79 -1.43 -6.01 -8.34
N LEU A 80 -2.75 -5.90 -8.23
CA LEU A 80 -3.62 -5.59 -9.37
C LEU A 80 -3.40 -4.18 -9.93
N THR A 81 -2.97 -3.24 -9.09
CA THR A 81 -2.71 -1.85 -9.48
C THR A 81 -1.35 -1.69 -10.16
N TRP A 82 -0.34 -2.43 -9.72
CA TRP A 82 1.05 -2.19 -10.14
C TRP A 82 1.64 -3.35 -10.95
N TRP A 83 1.50 -4.59 -10.49
CA TRP A 83 2.11 -5.75 -11.13
C TRP A 83 1.30 -6.29 -12.30
N MET A 84 -0.03 -6.32 -12.21
CA MET A 84 -0.86 -6.74 -13.34
C MET A 84 -0.62 -5.85 -14.57
N PRO A 85 -0.62 -4.51 -14.48
CA PRO A 85 -0.29 -3.66 -15.62
C PRO A 85 1.13 -3.84 -16.13
N TYR A 86 2.10 -4.01 -15.23
CA TYR A 86 3.49 -4.22 -15.60
C TYR A 86 3.69 -5.49 -16.44
N LEU A 87 3.12 -6.60 -15.99
CA LEU A 87 3.31 -7.91 -16.63
C LEU A 87 2.44 -8.10 -17.86
N THR A 88 1.21 -7.56 -17.85
CA THR A 88 0.20 -7.86 -18.88
C THR A 88 -0.17 -6.68 -19.78
N GLY A 89 0.21 -5.46 -19.41
CA GLY A 89 -0.26 -4.24 -20.07
C GLY A 89 -1.73 -3.87 -19.76
N LYS A 90 -2.47 -4.74 -19.07
CA LYS A 90 -3.87 -4.48 -18.67
C LYS A 90 -3.91 -3.78 -17.32
N HIS A 91 -4.70 -2.72 -17.23
CA HIS A 91 -4.87 -1.95 -16.00
C HIS A 91 -6.34 -1.85 -15.56
N LEU A 92 -6.52 -1.65 -14.26
CA LEU A 92 -7.84 -1.43 -13.67
C LEU A 92 -8.45 -0.12 -14.19
N LYS A 93 -9.79 -0.06 -14.33
CA LYS A 93 -10.48 1.16 -14.78
C LYS A 93 -10.23 2.35 -13.86
N GLN A 94 -10.12 2.10 -12.55
CA GLN A 94 -9.79 3.10 -11.54
C GLN A 94 -8.32 3.53 -11.52
N PHE A 95 -7.42 2.81 -12.21
CA PHE A 95 -6.00 3.14 -12.31
C PHE A 95 -5.56 3.17 -13.78
N PRO A 96 -6.08 4.11 -14.58
CA PRO A 96 -5.75 4.22 -15.99
C PRO A 96 -4.34 4.77 -16.22
N LYS A 97 -3.78 4.50 -17.41
CA LYS A 97 -2.40 4.90 -17.74
C LYS A 97 -2.17 6.42 -17.67
N ASN A 98 -3.16 7.24 -18.01
CA ASN A 98 -3.02 8.71 -17.91
C ASN A 98 -2.84 9.20 -16.46
N LEU A 99 -3.49 8.54 -15.49
CA LEU A 99 -3.29 8.81 -14.05
C LEU A 99 -1.87 8.42 -13.64
N TYR A 100 -1.39 7.26 -14.12
CA TYR A 100 0.00 6.86 -13.92
C TYR A 100 0.99 7.88 -14.51
N ASP A 101 0.80 8.25 -15.77
CA ASP A 101 1.66 9.18 -16.48
C ASP A 101 1.70 10.54 -15.78
N SER A 102 0.59 10.98 -15.18
CA SER A 102 0.53 12.26 -14.48
C SER A 102 1.15 12.21 -13.09
N HIS A 103 0.94 11.16 -12.29
CA HIS A 103 1.31 11.14 -10.87
C HIS A 103 2.50 10.26 -10.51
N PHE A 104 2.91 9.34 -11.38
CA PHE A 104 3.89 8.32 -11.02
C PHE A 104 4.99 8.14 -12.06
N SER A 105 4.87 8.63 -13.28
CA SER A 105 5.92 8.45 -14.32
C SER A 105 7.30 8.99 -13.94
N ARG A 106 7.35 10.02 -13.09
CA ARG A 106 8.59 10.71 -12.69
C ARG A 106 9.21 10.17 -11.38
N THR A 107 8.61 9.14 -10.78
CA THR A 107 9.13 8.55 -9.54
C THR A 107 10.20 7.50 -9.82
N VAL A 108 11.02 7.18 -8.82
CA VAL A 108 12.07 6.16 -8.92
C VAL A 108 11.46 4.81 -9.33
N LYS A 109 12.07 4.13 -10.31
CA LYS A 109 11.69 2.79 -10.77
C LYS A 109 12.81 1.80 -10.45
N LEU A 110 12.45 0.64 -9.91
CA LEU A 110 13.40 -0.46 -9.66
C LEU A 110 13.48 -1.43 -10.84
N LEU A 111 12.37 -1.56 -11.58
CA LEU A 111 12.22 -2.54 -12.63
C LEU A 111 12.48 -1.93 -14.01
N PRO A 112 13.04 -2.70 -14.96
CA PRO A 112 13.20 -2.24 -16.33
C PRO A 112 11.83 -2.08 -17.02
N PRO A 113 11.72 -1.17 -18.01
CA PRO A 113 10.49 -1.01 -18.78
C PRO A 113 10.16 -2.25 -19.61
N ILE A 114 8.87 -2.60 -19.67
CA ILE A 114 8.33 -3.60 -20.59
C ILE A 114 7.38 -2.89 -21.55
N LYS A 115 7.78 -2.73 -22.81
CA LYS A 115 6.98 -2.03 -23.83
C LYS A 115 6.52 -0.64 -23.31
N ASN A 116 5.22 -0.35 -23.42
CA ASN A 116 4.58 0.86 -22.90
C ASN A 116 3.72 0.56 -21.65
N HIS A 117 4.10 -0.47 -20.88
CA HIS A 117 3.36 -0.87 -19.68
C HIS A 117 3.63 0.11 -18.52
N ILE A 118 2.70 0.16 -17.56
CA ILE A 118 2.91 0.85 -16.29
C ILE A 118 4.03 0.15 -15.52
N ILE A 119 4.99 0.92 -15.03
CA ILE A 119 6.12 0.41 -14.23
C ILE A 119 5.86 0.72 -12.75
N PRO A 120 5.82 -0.30 -11.86
CA PRO A 120 5.77 -0.13 -10.42
C PRO A 120 6.85 0.82 -9.95
N ASP A 121 6.47 1.86 -9.22
CA ASP A 121 7.45 2.71 -8.59
C ASP A 121 8.07 2.05 -7.36
N ALA A 122 9.23 2.56 -6.96
CA ALA A 122 9.96 2.04 -5.82
C ALA A 122 9.15 2.17 -4.52
N GLN A 123 8.39 3.27 -4.38
CA GLN A 123 7.57 3.53 -3.20
C GLN A 123 6.52 2.44 -2.97
N HIS A 124 5.79 2.02 -4.01
CA HIS A 124 4.78 0.97 -3.94
C HIS A 124 5.40 -0.42 -3.85
N ASN A 125 6.59 -0.66 -4.43
CA ASN A 125 7.31 -1.92 -4.18
C ASN A 125 7.64 -2.10 -2.69
N VAL A 126 8.11 -1.05 -2.02
CA VAL A 126 8.38 -1.09 -0.58
C VAL A 126 7.09 -1.27 0.22
N LEU A 127 6.01 -0.56 -0.13
CA LEU A 127 4.70 -0.74 0.53
C LEU A 127 4.19 -2.18 0.41
N GLN A 128 4.35 -2.80 -0.76
CA GLN A 128 3.96 -4.18 -1.00
C GLN A 128 4.80 -5.17 -0.21
N LEU A 129 6.11 -4.96 -0.14
CA LEU A 129 7.00 -5.79 0.68
C LEU A 129 6.61 -5.70 2.17
N LEU A 130 6.39 -4.50 2.69
CA LEU A 130 5.92 -4.30 4.07
C LEU A 130 4.54 -4.95 4.29
N SER A 131 3.63 -4.83 3.33
CA SER A 131 2.30 -5.47 3.38
C SER A 131 2.40 -7.00 3.42
N LEU A 132 3.28 -7.59 2.61
CA LEU A 132 3.52 -9.04 2.60
C LEU A 132 4.09 -9.53 3.94
N ILE A 133 5.08 -8.82 4.49
CA ILE A 133 5.66 -9.14 5.80
C ILE A 133 4.59 -9.02 6.90
N THR A 134 3.76 -7.98 6.85
CA THR A 134 2.60 -7.80 7.73
C THR A 134 1.64 -8.98 7.68
N ILE A 135 1.30 -9.47 6.49
CA ILE A 135 0.42 -10.64 6.32
C ILE A 135 1.06 -11.87 6.93
N ILE A 136 2.34 -12.15 6.65
CA ILE A 136 3.05 -13.33 7.16
C ILE A 136 3.04 -13.34 8.70
N PHE A 137 3.45 -12.24 9.34
CA PHE A 137 3.45 -12.16 10.80
C PHE A 137 2.04 -12.18 11.39
N SER A 138 1.05 -11.59 10.72
CA SER A 138 -0.34 -11.59 11.17
C SER A 138 -0.95 -12.99 11.12
N ILE A 139 -0.67 -13.77 10.07
CA ILE A 139 -1.06 -15.20 9.99
C ILE A 139 -0.38 -15.98 11.11
N ALA A 140 0.94 -15.84 11.27
CA ALA A 140 1.70 -16.56 12.28
C ALA A 140 1.23 -16.24 13.72
N ALA A 141 0.81 -15.00 13.97
CA ALA A 141 0.23 -14.58 15.26
C ALA A 141 -1.24 -14.97 15.44
N PHE A 142 -1.96 -15.25 14.36
CA PHE A 142 -3.37 -15.66 14.40
C PHE A 142 -3.52 -17.16 14.69
N ILE A 143 -2.60 -17.97 14.18
CA ILE A 143 -2.63 -19.43 14.33
C ILE A 143 -1.93 -19.94 15.59
N GLY A 144 -1.06 -19.14 16.22
CA GLY A 144 -0.26 -19.51 17.38
C GLY A 144 -0.44 -18.57 18.54
#